data_AF-A0A1B8J6M3-F1
#
_entry.id   AF-A0A1B8J6M3-F1
#
_cell.length_a   1.000
_cell.length_b   1.000
_cell.length_c   1.000
_cell.angle_alpha   90.00
_cell.angle_beta   90.00
_cell.angle_gamma   90.00
#
_symmetry.space_group_name_H-M   'P 1'
#
loop_
_entity.id
_entity.type
_entity.pdbx_description
1 polymer ?
#
loop_
_entity_poly.entity_id
_entity_poly.type
_entity_poly.pdbx_seq_one_letter_code
_entity_poly.pdbx_strand_id
1 'polypeptide(L)'
;MNISFLKISDKTKQYALYLYAALLLFSIAVLPLSGNSLVHRPAFPINILYITSGIFLLFFIKDFYRDEFVAIKKVFIFFGIVLVAGLVSAYFAMGALETIQNVRRLAFDGFFILIAYLLLKRLNDKAFVVFCVALLVVIFIQPLATMLDWLLYWDLEKGVLNYRATGFHNPLPLVYSVVLMLSFSMAVAMLWDRRFWWLGAVLCVVSILGIVANGSRSVFIAAFVAFVIPFIYFPYRHKIKILVGVSIAAVALIVGVYIFSAKWDERFNFNKMVNNFSLVWSYAPAEMGRFDELCAPSFLYQDDMVHWRTEPKFSALTKTALQKHWLLTSRYKYSEPLIEHYKKIYAYSEPSTKDYRQIYKKQYLNIFKSFDDNFLNSNKISNYRIGYLECSLYSFPQDENMRWEHSSLNRLGMSKSTLLAILDNPLRPNGLGFLGYTYNIQNVFSRDHINHNYILSFPGRHLGYSHTHNQILSFIFELGIIGFLGLVLFVYSIFAAPKNARNVLKETHAESKNAKFTQTESIKIDSVDSVASTFCNQKTKYQLAHIIYRGLKIFIITLSVGLLFDCMLWRWSQTFTFLMFGVALACKDYLFGLTKLKI
;
A
#
# COMPACT_ATOMS: atom_id res chain seq x y z
N MET A 1 -44.86 -1.13 11.44
CA MET A 1 -44.89 0.34 11.30
C MET A 1 -44.72 0.67 9.81
N ASN A 2 -45.83 0.89 9.09
CA ASN A 2 -45.82 1.19 7.65
C ASN A 2 -45.52 2.67 7.44
N ILE A 3 -44.24 3.03 7.38
CA ILE A 3 -43.85 4.39 7.02
C ILE A 3 -43.98 4.54 5.50
N SER A 4 -45.06 5.20 5.08
CA SER A 4 -45.36 5.58 3.70
C SER A 4 -44.42 6.68 3.22
N PHE A 5 -43.13 6.36 3.04
CA PHE A 5 -42.22 7.25 2.34
C PHE A 5 -42.65 7.38 0.87
N LEU A 6 -42.83 8.65 0.46
CA LEU A 6 -42.92 9.21 -0.89
C LEU A 6 -42.92 8.20 -2.05
N LYS A 7 -44.00 8.19 -2.83
CA LYS A 7 -44.08 7.46 -4.11
C LYS A 7 -43.18 8.16 -5.14
N ILE A 8 -41.88 7.87 -5.10
CA ILE A 8 -40.87 8.45 -5.98
C ILE A 8 -41.04 7.85 -7.38
N SER A 9 -41.05 8.69 -8.42
CA SER A 9 -41.17 8.24 -9.81
C SER A 9 -39.94 7.45 -10.27
N ASP A 10 -40.11 6.49 -11.19
CA ASP A 10 -39.01 5.70 -11.74
C ASP A 10 -37.96 6.55 -12.46
N LYS A 11 -38.38 7.65 -13.12
CA LYS A 11 -37.47 8.62 -13.73
C LYS A 11 -36.58 9.28 -12.67
N THR A 12 -37.16 9.69 -11.53
CA THR A 12 -36.40 10.29 -10.42
C THR A 12 -35.39 9.30 -9.86
N LYS A 13 -35.77 8.03 -9.68
CA LYS A 13 -34.85 6.97 -9.26
C LYS A 13 -33.68 6.80 -10.25
N GLN A 14 -33.97 6.84 -11.55
CA GLN A 14 -32.94 6.69 -12.58
C GLN A 14 -31.94 7.87 -12.60
N TYR A 15 -32.42 9.11 -12.49
CA TYR A 15 -31.54 10.28 -12.37
C TYR A 15 -30.69 10.25 -11.10
N ALA A 16 -31.29 9.85 -9.97
CA ALA A 16 -30.56 9.67 -8.73
C ALA A 16 -29.44 8.63 -8.87
N LEU A 17 -29.72 7.50 -9.53
CA LEU A 17 -28.73 6.46 -9.81
C LEU A 17 -27.53 6.98 -10.62
N TYR A 18 -27.77 7.77 -11.66
CA TYR A 18 -26.70 8.37 -12.46
C TYR A 18 -25.88 9.39 -11.67
N LEU A 19 -26.55 10.21 -10.86
CA LEU A 19 -25.88 11.13 -9.96
C LEU A 19 -24.96 10.38 -8.98
N TYR A 20 -25.42 9.28 -8.39
CA TYR A 20 -24.59 8.47 -7.49
C TYR A 20 -23.41 7.82 -8.20
N ALA A 21 -23.59 7.34 -9.43
CA ALA A 21 -22.49 6.80 -10.24
C ALA A 21 -21.45 7.88 -10.56
N ALA A 22 -21.89 9.10 -10.88
CA ALA A 22 -21.00 10.24 -11.10
C ALA A 22 -20.26 10.66 -9.82
N LEU A 23 -20.95 10.72 -8.68
CA LEU A 23 -20.34 11.03 -7.38
C LEU A 23 -19.34 9.96 -6.94
N LEU A 24 -19.63 8.68 -7.20
CA LEU A 24 -18.68 7.60 -6.96
C LEU A 24 -17.41 7.76 -7.79
N LEU A 25 -17.54 8.05 -9.10
CA LEU A 25 -16.39 8.31 -9.98
C LEU A 25 -15.58 9.53 -9.52
N PHE A 26 -16.27 10.61 -9.13
CA PHE A 26 -15.65 11.81 -8.60
C PHE A 26 -14.85 11.51 -7.32
N SER A 27 -15.43 10.75 -6.38
CA SER A 27 -14.73 10.32 -5.17
C SER A 27 -13.51 9.46 -5.49
N ILE A 28 -13.61 8.52 -6.44
CA ILE A 28 -12.45 7.71 -6.90
C ILE A 28 -11.35 8.61 -7.48
N ALA A 29 -11.71 9.65 -8.25
CA ALA A 29 -10.75 10.58 -8.84
C ALA A 29 -10.05 11.47 -7.80
N VAL A 30 -10.77 11.88 -6.76
CA VAL A 30 -10.30 12.85 -5.75
C VAL A 30 -9.65 12.17 -4.54
N LEU A 31 -9.92 10.89 -4.27
CA LEU A 31 -9.30 10.16 -3.15
C LEU A 31 -7.75 10.23 -3.16
N PRO A 32 -7.05 10.07 -4.29
CA PRO A 32 -5.60 10.22 -4.35
C PRO A 32 -5.11 11.65 -4.12
N LEU A 33 -5.99 12.66 -4.09
CA LEU A 33 -5.66 14.07 -3.79
C LEU A 33 -5.69 14.38 -2.28
N SER A 34 -6.12 13.42 -1.46
CA SER A 34 -6.51 13.61 -0.05
C SER A 34 -5.38 13.93 0.95
N GLY A 35 -4.29 14.55 0.52
CA GLY A 35 -3.15 14.87 1.40
C GLY A 35 -2.50 16.24 1.24
N ASN A 36 -2.74 17.04 0.19
CA ASN A 36 -2.11 18.36 0.08
C ASN A 36 -2.95 19.39 -0.68
N SER A 37 -3.51 20.31 0.09
CA SER A 37 -3.88 21.72 -0.22
C SER A 37 -5.02 22.10 0.71
N LEU A 38 -4.99 23.34 1.22
CA LEU A 38 -5.90 23.93 2.22
C LEU A 38 -7.41 23.83 1.93
N VAL A 39 -7.81 23.27 0.77
CA VAL A 39 -9.20 23.18 0.31
C VAL A 39 -9.80 21.77 0.48
N HIS A 40 -9.00 20.69 0.52
CA HIS A 40 -9.52 19.33 0.60
C HIS A 40 -8.84 18.51 1.69
N ARG A 41 -9.34 18.64 2.93
CA ARG A 41 -9.02 17.67 4.00
C ARG A 41 -9.32 16.26 3.48
N PRO A 42 -8.55 15.21 3.85
CA PRO A 42 -8.82 13.83 3.43
C PRO A 42 -10.25 13.35 3.69
N ALA A 43 -10.90 13.98 4.67
CA ALA A 43 -12.30 13.78 4.97
C ALA A 43 -13.24 14.14 3.81
N PHE A 44 -12.91 15.07 2.91
CA PHE A 44 -13.82 15.56 1.86
C PHE A 44 -14.31 14.46 0.90
N PRO A 45 -13.46 13.74 0.15
CA PRO A 45 -13.93 12.69 -0.76
C PRO A 45 -14.60 11.54 -0.01
N ILE A 46 -14.16 11.25 1.22
CA ILE A 46 -14.76 10.23 2.08
C ILE A 46 -16.15 10.65 2.57
N ASN A 47 -16.34 11.92 2.94
CA ASN A 47 -17.62 12.49 3.34
C ASN A 47 -18.61 12.50 2.17
N ILE A 48 -18.14 12.81 0.96
CA ILE A 48 -18.95 12.66 -0.26
C ILE A 48 -19.39 11.20 -0.41
N LEU A 49 -18.51 10.23 -0.22
CA LEU A 49 -18.89 8.82 -0.28
C LEU A 49 -19.92 8.47 0.79
N TYR A 50 -19.79 8.96 2.02
CA TYR A 50 -20.77 8.74 3.07
C TYR A 50 -22.14 9.33 2.72
N ILE A 51 -22.18 10.59 2.29
CA ILE A 51 -23.42 11.26 1.87
C ILE A 51 -24.04 10.52 0.70
N THR A 52 -23.27 10.25 -0.35
CA THR A 52 -23.70 9.51 -1.55
C THR A 52 -24.28 8.14 -1.17
N SER A 53 -23.61 7.42 -0.27
CA SER A 53 -24.05 6.09 0.18
C SER A 53 -25.32 6.18 1.03
N GLY A 54 -25.42 7.15 1.93
CA GLY A 54 -26.61 7.36 2.76
C GLY A 54 -27.84 7.69 1.94
N ILE A 55 -27.72 8.61 0.98
CA ILE A 55 -28.83 8.96 0.09
C ILE A 55 -29.16 7.79 -0.85
N PHE A 56 -28.16 7.07 -1.39
CA PHE A 56 -28.39 5.85 -2.17
C PHE A 56 -29.22 4.82 -1.38
N LEU A 57 -28.85 4.54 -0.13
CA LEU A 57 -29.63 3.65 0.74
C LEU A 57 -31.06 4.13 0.91
N LEU A 58 -31.29 5.42 1.20
CA LEU A 58 -32.65 5.95 1.38
C LEU A 58 -33.54 5.72 0.14
N PHE A 59 -32.99 5.86 -1.07
CA PHE A 59 -33.76 5.67 -2.31
C PHE A 59 -33.94 4.20 -2.72
N PHE A 60 -32.98 3.32 -2.39
CA PHE A 60 -32.90 1.97 -2.95
C PHE A 60 -32.99 0.84 -1.91
N ILE A 61 -33.13 1.11 -0.61
CA ILE A 61 -33.18 0.07 0.44
C ILE A 61 -34.32 -0.95 0.23
N LYS A 62 -35.45 -0.51 -0.34
CA LYS A 62 -36.60 -1.39 -0.66
C LYS A 62 -36.35 -2.25 -1.89
N ASP A 63 -35.43 -1.85 -2.75
CA ASP A 63 -35.11 -2.53 -4.01
C ASP A 63 -34.01 -3.60 -3.80
N PHE A 64 -33.70 -3.94 -2.55
CA PHE A 64 -32.67 -4.91 -2.19
C PHE A 64 -33.24 -6.33 -2.12
N TYR A 65 -32.82 -7.18 -3.06
CA TYR A 65 -33.24 -8.58 -3.08
C TYR A 65 -32.31 -9.46 -2.25
N ARG A 66 -32.88 -10.46 -1.57
CA ARG A 66 -32.13 -11.46 -0.80
C ARG A 66 -31.06 -12.16 -1.66
N ASP A 67 -31.36 -12.40 -2.94
CA ASP A 67 -30.45 -13.07 -3.87
C ASP A 67 -29.17 -12.29 -4.13
N GLU A 68 -29.21 -10.94 -4.05
CA GLU A 68 -28.02 -10.11 -4.21
C GLU A 68 -27.04 -10.28 -3.05
N PHE A 69 -27.56 -10.43 -1.83
CA PHE A 69 -26.75 -10.73 -0.66
C PHE A 69 -26.23 -12.16 -0.65
N VAL A 70 -27.03 -13.12 -1.14
CA VAL A 70 -26.60 -14.52 -1.27
C VAL A 70 -25.42 -14.64 -2.24
N ALA A 71 -25.39 -13.84 -3.32
CA ALA A 71 -24.29 -13.81 -4.28
C ALA A 71 -22.94 -13.42 -3.64
N ILE A 72 -22.96 -12.47 -2.71
CA ILE A 72 -21.76 -11.90 -2.06
C ILE A 72 -21.56 -12.40 -0.62
N LYS A 73 -22.40 -13.32 -0.13
CA LYS A 73 -22.39 -13.77 1.29
C LYS A 73 -21.01 -14.23 1.78
N LYS A 74 -20.26 -14.93 0.93
CA LYS A 74 -18.92 -15.43 1.27
C LYS A 74 -17.94 -14.29 1.53
N VAL A 75 -18.04 -13.22 0.75
CA VAL A 75 -17.22 -12.00 0.92
C VAL A 75 -17.44 -11.44 2.32
N PHE A 76 -18.69 -11.26 2.73
CA PHE A 76 -19.01 -10.68 4.04
C PHE A 76 -18.78 -11.64 5.22
N ILE A 77 -18.89 -12.96 5.03
CA ILE A 77 -18.52 -13.93 6.07
C ILE A 77 -17.01 -13.84 6.36
N PHE A 78 -16.16 -13.91 5.34
CA PHE A 78 -14.71 -13.82 5.54
C PHE A 78 -14.28 -12.43 6.02
N PHE A 79 -14.92 -11.38 5.51
CA PHE A 79 -14.68 -10.03 6.01
C PHE A 79 -15.10 -9.88 7.49
N GLY A 80 -16.21 -10.50 7.89
CA GLY A 80 -16.65 -10.56 9.28
C GLY A 80 -15.62 -11.23 10.19
N ILE A 81 -14.97 -12.31 9.73
CA ILE A 81 -13.85 -12.95 10.46
C ILE A 81 -12.71 -11.96 10.68
N VAL A 82 -12.33 -11.17 9.66
CA VAL A 82 -11.29 -10.13 9.80
C VAL A 82 -11.69 -9.08 10.83
N LEU A 83 -12.94 -8.61 10.82
CA LEU A 83 -13.42 -7.62 11.80
C LEU A 83 -13.42 -8.19 13.22
N VAL A 84 -13.89 -9.43 13.40
CA VAL A 84 -13.87 -10.10 14.72
C VAL A 84 -12.43 -10.28 15.20
N ALA A 85 -11.52 -10.77 14.35
CA ALA A 85 -10.11 -10.88 14.70
C ALA A 85 -9.51 -9.52 15.08
N GLY A 86 -9.86 -8.45 14.34
CA GLY A 86 -9.48 -7.08 14.68
C GLY A 86 -10.05 -6.60 16.03
N LEU A 87 -11.29 -6.93 16.38
CA LEU A 87 -11.85 -6.61 17.70
C LEU A 87 -11.16 -7.39 18.81
N VAL A 88 -10.90 -8.69 18.61
CA VAL A 88 -10.13 -9.51 19.56
C VAL A 88 -8.70 -8.95 19.71
N SER A 89 -8.11 -8.44 18.63
CA SER A 89 -6.79 -7.79 18.66
C SER A 89 -6.75 -6.58 19.59
N ALA A 90 -7.87 -5.87 19.78
CA ALA A 90 -7.93 -4.71 20.68
C ALA A 90 -7.71 -5.08 22.15
N TYR A 91 -8.04 -6.32 22.54
CA TYR A 91 -7.80 -6.82 23.90
C TYR A 91 -6.31 -6.96 24.21
N PHE A 92 -5.50 -7.31 23.21
CA PHE A 92 -4.04 -7.50 23.37
C PHE A 92 -3.21 -6.27 22.99
N ALA A 93 -3.86 -5.22 22.47
CA ALA A 93 -3.21 -4.00 22.02
C ALA A 93 -2.84 -3.09 23.19
N MET A 94 -1.73 -2.37 23.08
CA MET A 94 -1.41 -1.26 23.99
C MET A 94 -2.44 -0.13 23.89
N GLY A 95 -2.96 0.11 22.68
CA GLY A 95 -3.99 1.12 22.38
C GLY A 95 -5.29 0.47 21.94
N ALA A 96 -6.09 -0.04 22.89
CA ALA A 96 -7.37 -0.68 22.58
C ALA A 96 -8.33 0.26 21.82
N LEU A 97 -8.44 1.53 22.25
CA LEU A 97 -9.32 2.52 21.61
C LEU A 97 -8.91 2.80 20.16
N GLU A 98 -7.61 2.96 19.89
CA GLU A 98 -7.09 3.19 18.54
C GLU A 98 -7.34 1.99 17.63
N THR A 99 -7.14 0.78 18.17
CA THR A 99 -7.43 -0.47 17.47
C THR A 99 -8.91 -0.55 17.09
N ILE A 100 -9.82 -0.28 18.04
CA ILE A 100 -11.26 -0.26 17.78
C ILE A 100 -11.62 0.79 16.72
N GLN A 101 -10.99 1.96 16.73
CA GLN A 101 -11.20 2.99 15.70
C GLN A 101 -10.75 2.51 14.32
N ASN A 102 -9.64 1.78 14.22
CA ASN A 102 -9.17 1.18 12.97
C ASN A 102 -10.10 0.07 12.47
N VAL A 103 -10.61 -0.79 13.36
CA VAL A 103 -11.60 -1.82 13.02
C VAL A 103 -12.90 -1.18 12.53
N ARG A 104 -13.38 -0.14 13.23
CA ARG A 104 -14.56 0.64 12.81
C ARG A 104 -14.36 1.22 11.42
N ARG A 105 -13.19 1.79 11.15
CA ARG A 105 -12.84 2.32 9.83
C ARG A 105 -12.85 1.21 8.77
N LEU A 106 -12.23 0.06 9.05
CA LEU A 106 -12.22 -1.08 8.14
C LEU A 106 -13.65 -1.53 7.82
N ALA A 107 -14.52 -1.63 8.83
CA ALA A 107 -15.93 -1.98 8.64
C ALA A 107 -16.65 -0.99 7.71
N PHE A 108 -16.39 0.31 7.85
CA PHE A 108 -16.92 1.32 6.93
C PHE A 108 -16.35 1.19 5.51
N ASP A 109 -15.08 0.84 5.34
CA ASP A 109 -14.55 0.54 4.02
C ASP A 109 -15.26 -0.68 3.41
N GLY A 110 -15.56 -1.70 4.22
CA GLY A 110 -16.37 -2.86 3.83
C GLY A 110 -17.77 -2.50 3.35
N PHE A 111 -18.39 -1.47 3.94
CA PHE A 111 -19.67 -0.94 3.49
C PHE A 111 -19.59 -0.33 2.08
N PHE A 112 -18.48 0.33 1.72
CA PHE A 112 -18.28 0.87 0.38
C PHE A 112 -18.18 -0.21 -0.71
N ILE A 113 -17.73 -1.43 -0.38
CA ILE A 113 -17.81 -2.59 -1.31
C ILE A 113 -19.26 -2.85 -1.67
N LEU A 114 -20.13 -2.94 -0.66
CA LEU A 114 -21.55 -3.24 -0.84
C LEU A 114 -22.22 -2.17 -1.71
N ILE A 115 -22.01 -0.90 -1.38
CA ILE A 115 -22.63 0.21 -2.09
C ILE A 115 -22.16 0.28 -3.54
N ALA A 116 -20.86 0.19 -3.81
CA ALA A 116 -20.36 0.17 -5.17
C ALA A 116 -20.93 -1.02 -5.97
N TYR A 117 -20.92 -2.23 -5.39
CA TYR A 117 -21.50 -3.41 -6.03
C TYR A 117 -22.99 -3.22 -6.37
N LEU A 118 -23.81 -2.80 -5.40
CA LEU A 118 -25.25 -2.61 -5.57
C LEU A 118 -25.59 -1.48 -6.55
N LEU A 119 -24.82 -0.39 -6.53
CA LEU A 119 -24.96 0.73 -7.45
C LEU A 119 -24.72 0.29 -8.89
N LEU A 120 -23.58 -0.34 -9.16
CA LEU A 120 -23.22 -0.76 -10.51
C LEU A 120 -24.18 -1.81 -11.07
N LYS A 121 -24.71 -2.70 -10.22
CA LYS A 121 -25.69 -3.72 -10.63
C LYS A 121 -27.01 -3.14 -11.12
N ARG A 122 -27.37 -1.94 -10.64
CA ARG A 122 -28.61 -1.25 -11.01
C ARG A 122 -28.47 -0.39 -12.27
N LEU A 123 -27.25 -0.13 -12.74
CA LEU A 123 -27.03 0.63 -13.97
C LEU A 123 -27.51 -0.17 -15.18
N ASN A 124 -28.21 0.52 -16.10
CA ASN A 124 -28.50 -0.06 -17.40
C ASN A 124 -27.22 -0.25 -18.23
N ASP A 125 -27.31 -1.00 -19.33
CA ASP A 125 -26.15 -1.38 -20.13
C ASP A 125 -25.33 -0.18 -20.63
N LYS A 126 -26.01 0.85 -21.12
CA LYS A 126 -25.36 2.08 -21.61
C LYS A 126 -24.65 2.83 -20.48
N ALA A 127 -25.31 3.05 -19.35
CA ALA A 127 -24.73 3.75 -18.21
C ALA A 127 -23.57 2.96 -17.58
N PHE A 128 -23.65 1.63 -17.56
CA PHE A 128 -22.55 0.79 -17.12
C PHE A 128 -21.32 0.93 -18.03
N VAL A 129 -21.50 0.92 -19.35
CA VAL A 129 -20.40 1.15 -20.31
C VAL A 129 -19.78 2.53 -20.09
N VAL A 130 -20.60 3.57 -19.97
CA VAL A 130 -20.14 4.94 -19.70
C VAL A 130 -19.35 5.00 -18.38
N PHE A 131 -19.86 4.36 -17.33
CA PHE A 131 -19.18 4.26 -16.04
C PHE A 131 -17.80 3.59 -16.19
N CYS A 132 -17.72 2.45 -16.88
CA CYS A 132 -16.45 1.74 -17.10
C CYS A 132 -15.42 2.58 -17.86
N VAL A 133 -15.84 3.28 -18.91
CA VAL A 133 -14.97 4.18 -19.68
C VAL A 133 -14.50 5.33 -18.80
N ALA A 134 -15.41 5.99 -18.08
CA ALA A 134 -15.07 7.09 -17.17
C ALA A 134 -14.13 6.62 -16.04
N LEU A 135 -14.34 5.42 -15.50
CA LEU A 135 -13.45 4.83 -14.51
C LEU A 135 -12.02 4.65 -15.05
N LEU A 136 -11.87 4.16 -16.29
CA LEU A 136 -10.56 4.03 -16.92
C LEU A 136 -9.89 5.40 -17.11
N VAL A 137 -10.64 6.42 -17.55
CA VAL A 137 -10.12 7.80 -17.65
C VAL A 137 -9.64 8.30 -16.28
N VAL A 138 -10.43 8.11 -15.23
CA VAL A 138 -10.08 8.48 -13.85
C VAL A 138 -8.84 7.75 -13.34
N ILE A 139 -8.62 6.50 -13.74
CA ILE A 139 -7.42 5.74 -13.36
C ILE A 139 -6.19 6.23 -14.13
N PHE A 140 -6.32 6.51 -15.44
CA PHE A 140 -5.18 6.88 -16.29
C PHE A 140 -4.79 8.36 -16.24
N ILE A 141 -5.65 9.25 -15.72
CA ILE A 141 -5.24 10.63 -15.44
C ILE A 141 -4.14 10.71 -14.36
N GLN A 142 -4.05 9.70 -13.49
CA GLN A 142 -3.14 9.68 -12.34
C GLN A 142 -1.66 9.52 -12.75
N PRO A 143 -1.26 8.54 -13.60
CA PRO A 143 0.10 8.50 -14.13
C PRO A 143 0.44 9.73 -14.97
N LEU A 144 -0.49 10.27 -15.77
CA LEU A 144 -0.27 11.51 -16.54
C LEU A 144 0.01 12.71 -15.62
N ALA A 145 -0.81 12.88 -14.59
CA ALA A 145 -0.62 13.92 -13.60
C ALA A 145 0.72 13.75 -12.87
N THR A 146 1.13 12.50 -12.59
CA THR A 146 2.42 12.19 -11.94
C THR A 146 3.60 12.56 -12.82
N MET A 147 3.51 12.30 -14.12
CA MET A 147 4.52 12.75 -15.07
C MET A 147 4.58 14.28 -15.15
N LEU A 148 3.43 14.96 -15.15
CA LEU A 148 3.38 16.42 -15.16
C LEU A 148 3.97 17.03 -13.89
N ASP A 149 3.62 16.48 -12.72
CA ASP A 149 4.21 16.88 -11.43
C ASP A 149 5.72 16.67 -11.44
N TRP A 150 6.19 15.54 -11.97
CA TRP A 150 7.61 15.30 -12.14
C TRP A 150 8.25 16.36 -13.04
N LEU A 151 7.71 16.61 -14.25
CA LEU A 151 8.26 17.59 -15.20
C LEU A 151 8.28 19.02 -14.66
N LEU A 152 7.26 19.43 -13.90
CA LEU A 152 7.18 20.78 -13.33
C LEU A 152 8.17 21.02 -12.19
N TYR A 153 8.52 19.97 -11.44
CA TYR A 153 9.40 20.05 -10.28
C TYR A 153 10.76 19.35 -10.50
N TRP A 154 11.00 18.87 -11.71
CA TRP A 154 12.29 18.33 -12.16
C TRP A 154 13.27 19.48 -12.37
N ASP A 155 13.81 19.98 -11.26
CA ASP A 155 14.83 21.01 -11.26
C ASP A 155 16.21 20.36 -11.52
N LEU A 156 16.63 20.38 -12.79
CA LEU A 156 17.94 19.91 -13.26
C LEU A 156 19.10 20.64 -12.56
N GLU A 157 18.90 21.89 -12.11
CA GLU A 157 19.95 22.70 -11.47
C GLU A 157 20.18 22.35 -10.00
N LYS A 158 19.21 21.73 -9.31
CA LYS A 158 19.34 21.32 -7.89
C LYS A 158 19.76 19.86 -7.71
N GLY A 159 19.92 19.10 -8.78
CA GLY A 159 20.40 17.71 -8.73
C GLY A 159 19.54 16.77 -7.89
N VAL A 160 18.26 17.09 -7.66
CA VAL A 160 17.40 16.26 -6.81
C VAL A 160 16.78 15.13 -7.63
N LEU A 161 17.61 14.14 -7.99
CA LEU A 161 17.19 12.81 -8.47
C LEU A 161 16.26 12.08 -7.47
N ASN A 162 16.06 12.65 -6.27
CA ASN A 162 15.27 12.11 -5.17
C ASN A 162 13.83 12.63 -5.11
N TYR A 163 13.37 13.50 -6.03
CA TYR A 163 11.96 13.93 -6.02
C TYR A 163 11.04 12.77 -6.41
N ARG A 164 10.13 12.41 -5.50
CA ARG A 164 9.09 11.39 -5.75
C ARG A 164 7.80 12.07 -6.16
N ALA A 165 7.56 12.11 -7.47
CA ALA A 165 6.37 12.76 -7.99
C ALA A 165 5.10 12.01 -7.59
N THR A 166 4.05 12.77 -7.38
CA THR A 166 2.69 12.31 -7.13
C THR A 166 1.79 13.29 -7.86
N GLY A 167 0.91 12.84 -8.74
CA GLY A 167 0.31 13.74 -9.75
C GLY A 167 -0.41 15.01 -9.27
N PHE A 168 -0.56 15.19 -7.96
CA PHE A 168 -1.12 16.35 -7.31
C PHE A 168 -0.47 16.63 -5.94
N HIS A 169 0.85 16.44 -5.82
CA HIS A 169 1.61 16.70 -4.59
C HIS A 169 1.13 15.97 -3.33
N ASN A 170 0.57 14.77 -3.48
CA ASN A 170 0.20 13.95 -2.34
C ASN A 170 1.45 13.73 -1.44
N PRO A 171 1.41 14.08 -0.15
CA PRO A 171 2.55 13.95 0.75
C PRO A 171 2.90 12.50 1.08
N LEU A 172 2.12 11.52 0.61
CA LEU A 172 2.29 10.10 0.82
C LEU A 172 2.65 9.39 -0.50
N PRO A 173 3.86 9.59 -1.05
CA PRO A 173 4.25 9.04 -2.37
C PRO A 173 4.21 7.52 -2.43
N LEU A 174 4.50 6.84 -1.32
CA LEU A 174 4.41 5.38 -1.20
C LEU A 174 2.95 4.88 -1.29
N VAL A 175 2.02 5.58 -0.63
CA VAL A 175 0.59 5.23 -0.64
C VAL A 175 -0.02 5.54 -2.01
N TYR A 176 0.43 6.63 -2.64
CA TYR A 176 0.01 7.03 -3.98
C TYR A 176 0.33 5.98 -5.06
N SER A 177 1.39 5.20 -4.85
CA SER A 177 1.81 4.12 -5.75
C SER A 177 0.73 3.07 -6.01
N VAL A 178 -0.24 2.89 -5.11
CA VAL A 178 -1.39 1.98 -5.29
C VAL A 178 -2.15 2.29 -6.58
N VAL A 179 -2.34 3.57 -6.89
CA VAL A 179 -3.10 4.01 -8.06
C VAL A 179 -2.30 3.84 -9.34
N LEU A 180 -0.98 4.04 -9.27
CA LEU A 180 -0.07 3.80 -10.40
C LEU A 180 -0.04 2.30 -10.74
N MET A 181 0.06 1.42 -9.74
CA MET A 181 -0.04 -0.03 -9.94
C MET A 181 -1.38 -0.46 -10.53
N LEU A 182 -2.48 0.16 -10.11
CA LEU A 182 -3.80 -0.10 -10.69
C LEU A 182 -3.83 0.32 -12.17
N SER A 183 -3.34 1.52 -12.50
CA SER A 183 -3.29 2.01 -13.89
C SER A 183 -2.48 1.07 -14.78
N PHE A 184 -1.32 0.64 -14.28
CA PHE A 184 -0.45 -0.28 -14.99
C PHE A 184 -1.11 -1.65 -15.20
N SER A 185 -1.76 -2.19 -14.16
CA SER A 185 -2.47 -3.47 -14.24
C SER A 185 -3.65 -3.43 -15.23
N MET A 186 -4.34 -2.29 -15.33
CA MET A 186 -5.40 -2.08 -16.34
C MET A 186 -4.83 -2.03 -17.76
N ALA A 187 -3.70 -1.36 -17.97
CA ALA A 187 -3.03 -1.30 -19.27
C ALA A 187 -2.56 -2.70 -19.71
N VAL A 188 -1.99 -3.48 -18.79
CA VAL A 188 -1.61 -4.89 -19.05
C VAL A 188 -2.82 -5.76 -19.38
N ALA A 189 -3.97 -5.55 -18.72
CA ALA A 189 -5.20 -6.25 -19.09
C ALA A 189 -5.68 -5.88 -20.50
N MET A 190 -5.56 -4.61 -20.91
CA MET A 190 -5.89 -4.13 -22.26
C MET A 190 -4.95 -4.68 -23.32
N LEU A 191 -3.65 -4.85 -23.04
CA LEU A 191 -2.70 -5.51 -23.94
C LEU A 191 -3.16 -6.91 -24.35
N TRP A 192 -3.88 -7.60 -23.47
CA TRP A 192 -4.39 -8.94 -23.71
C TRP A 192 -5.76 -8.99 -24.39
N ASP A 193 -6.35 -7.84 -24.73
CA ASP A 193 -7.59 -7.73 -25.48
C ASP A 193 -7.30 -7.36 -26.95
N ARG A 194 -7.80 -8.17 -27.90
CA ARG A 194 -7.53 -8.00 -29.33
C ARG A 194 -8.02 -6.67 -29.90
N ARG A 195 -9.02 -6.01 -29.30
CA ARG A 195 -9.54 -4.72 -29.77
C ARG A 195 -8.77 -3.54 -29.19
N PHE A 196 -8.31 -3.67 -27.95
CA PHE A 196 -7.69 -2.57 -27.19
C PHE A 196 -6.18 -2.71 -27.00
N TRP A 197 -5.52 -3.71 -27.60
CA TRP A 197 -4.10 -3.97 -27.38
C TRP A 197 -3.19 -2.76 -27.67
N TRP A 198 -3.44 -2.01 -28.76
CA TRP A 198 -2.63 -0.85 -29.13
C TRP A 198 -2.78 0.28 -28.10
N LEU A 199 -4.00 0.51 -27.63
CA LEU A 199 -4.29 1.48 -26.57
C LEU A 199 -3.64 1.02 -25.26
N GLY A 200 -3.73 -0.27 -24.95
CA GLY A 200 -3.04 -0.89 -23.83
C GLY A 200 -1.52 -0.68 -23.88
N ALA A 201 -0.90 -0.77 -25.06
CA ALA A 201 0.53 -0.53 -25.22
C ALA A 201 0.92 0.92 -24.92
N VAL A 202 0.18 1.89 -25.47
CA VAL A 202 0.39 3.32 -25.19
C VAL A 202 0.21 3.60 -23.69
N LEU A 203 -0.87 3.09 -23.10
CA LEU A 203 -1.16 3.30 -21.68
C LEU A 203 -0.16 2.59 -20.77
N CYS A 204 0.42 1.45 -21.18
CA CYS A 204 1.51 0.80 -20.46
C CYS A 204 2.74 1.70 -20.41
N VAL A 205 3.11 2.34 -21.53
CA VAL A 205 4.23 3.30 -21.55
C VAL A 205 3.96 4.47 -20.62
N VAL A 206 2.76 5.07 -20.70
CA VAL A 206 2.34 6.16 -19.80
C VAL A 206 2.42 5.74 -18.32
N SER A 207 1.89 4.57 -17.98
CA SER A 207 1.95 4.05 -16.61
C SER A 207 3.37 3.77 -16.13
N ILE A 208 4.25 3.23 -17.00
CA ILE A 208 5.67 3.02 -16.65
C ILE A 208 6.37 4.34 -16.39
N LEU A 209 6.17 5.34 -17.25
CA LEU A 209 6.72 6.68 -17.05
C LEU A 209 6.22 7.32 -15.74
N GLY A 210 4.93 7.15 -15.42
CA GLY A 210 4.37 7.56 -14.12
C GLY A 210 5.01 6.84 -12.92
N ILE A 211 5.28 5.54 -13.04
CA ILE A 211 5.98 4.77 -11.99
C ILE A 211 7.44 5.24 -11.83
N VAL A 212 8.14 5.49 -12.94
CA VAL A 212 9.51 6.03 -12.94
C VAL A 212 9.54 7.40 -12.28
N ALA A 213 8.63 8.29 -12.64
CA ALA A 213 8.45 9.61 -12.05
C ALA A 213 8.19 9.56 -10.52
N ASN A 214 7.43 8.56 -10.06
CA ASN A 214 7.18 8.37 -8.62
C ASN A 214 8.41 7.83 -7.86
N GLY A 215 9.26 7.02 -8.50
CA GLY A 215 10.54 6.57 -7.93
C GLY A 215 10.44 5.56 -6.77
N SER A 216 9.27 4.93 -6.54
CA SER A 216 9.09 3.95 -5.47
C SER A 216 9.60 2.55 -5.88
N ARG A 217 10.63 2.06 -5.17
CA ARG A 217 11.35 0.80 -5.49
C ARG A 217 10.46 -0.44 -5.53
N SER A 218 9.61 -0.60 -4.51
CA SER A 218 8.67 -1.72 -4.39
C SER A 218 7.69 -1.79 -5.56
N VAL A 219 7.38 -0.65 -6.18
CA VAL A 219 6.47 -0.56 -7.33
C VAL A 219 7.11 -1.11 -8.61
N PHE A 220 8.42 -0.98 -8.80
CA PHE A 220 9.09 -1.59 -9.95
C PHE A 220 9.03 -3.11 -9.91
N ILE A 221 9.28 -3.70 -8.72
CA ILE A 221 9.17 -5.15 -8.52
C ILE A 221 7.73 -5.60 -8.76
N ALA A 222 6.76 -4.87 -8.20
CA ALA A 222 5.34 -5.14 -8.41
C ALA A 222 4.95 -5.03 -9.90
N ALA A 223 5.40 -3.99 -10.60
CA ALA A 223 5.12 -3.79 -12.03
C ALA A 223 5.72 -4.91 -12.91
N PHE A 224 6.91 -5.40 -12.58
CA PHE A 224 7.48 -6.57 -13.25
C PHE A 224 6.56 -7.80 -13.06
N VAL A 225 6.07 -8.03 -11.85
CA VAL A 225 5.13 -9.12 -11.57
C VAL A 225 3.81 -8.93 -12.34
N ALA A 226 3.28 -7.71 -12.42
CA ALA A 226 2.09 -7.39 -13.22
C ALA A 226 2.26 -7.78 -14.69
N PHE A 227 3.45 -7.61 -15.28
CA PHE A 227 3.75 -8.07 -16.65
C PHE A 227 3.79 -9.59 -16.77
N VAL A 228 4.29 -10.31 -15.77
CA VAL A 228 4.46 -11.78 -15.82
C VAL A 228 3.16 -12.52 -15.55
N ILE A 229 2.29 -12.01 -14.66
CA ILE A 229 1.04 -12.67 -14.23
C ILE A 229 0.13 -13.11 -15.40
N PRO A 230 -0.12 -12.30 -16.45
CA PRO A 230 -0.91 -12.71 -17.60
C PRO A 230 -0.44 -14.03 -18.22
N PHE A 231 0.86 -14.27 -18.30
CA PHE A 231 1.44 -15.48 -18.86
C PHE A 231 1.18 -16.73 -18.00
N ILE A 232 0.87 -16.54 -16.72
CA ILE A 232 0.51 -17.61 -15.78
C ILE A 232 -1.01 -17.82 -15.77
N TYR A 233 -1.80 -16.75 -15.72
CA TYR A 233 -3.24 -16.83 -15.50
C TYR A 233 -4.07 -16.94 -16.78
N PHE A 234 -3.65 -16.30 -17.87
CA PHE A 234 -4.47 -16.29 -19.08
C PHE A 234 -4.22 -17.54 -19.93
N PRO A 235 -5.26 -18.06 -20.60
CA PRO A 235 -5.12 -19.18 -21.52
C PRO A 235 -4.49 -18.71 -22.84
N TYR A 236 -3.46 -19.40 -23.31
CA TYR A 236 -2.86 -19.21 -24.65
C TYR A 236 -2.10 -20.46 -25.11
N ARG A 237 -1.93 -20.61 -26.44
CA ARG A 237 -1.47 -21.83 -27.09
C ARG A 237 -0.03 -22.24 -26.74
N HIS A 238 0.86 -21.27 -26.54
CA HIS A 238 2.29 -21.49 -26.33
C HIS A 238 2.73 -21.27 -24.88
N LYS A 239 1.84 -21.57 -23.92
CA LYS A 239 2.03 -21.29 -22.48
C LYS A 239 3.35 -21.76 -21.91
N ILE A 240 3.67 -23.03 -22.11
CA ILE A 240 4.90 -23.61 -21.56
C ILE A 240 6.13 -22.94 -22.17
N LYS A 241 6.17 -22.74 -23.49
CA LYS A 241 7.32 -22.13 -24.18
C LYS A 241 7.59 -20.71 -23.71
N ILE A 242 6.55 -19.88 -23.60
CA ILE A 242 6.71 -18.49 -23.15
C ILE A 242 7.07 -18.44 -21.67
N LEU A 243 6.46 -19.27 -20.82
CA LEU A 243 6.83 -19.33 -19.40
C LEU A 243 8.29 -19.72 -19.21
N VAL A 244 8.77 -20.74 -19.93
CA VAL A 244 10.19 -21.12 -19.89
C VAL A 244 11.08 -19.95 -20.32
N GLY A 245 10.75 -19.26 -21.41
CA GLY A 245 11.49 -18.08 -21.87
C GLY A 245 11.52 -16.95 -20.85
N VAL A 246 10.37 -16.60 -20.26
CA VAL A 246 10.25 -15.57 -19.22
C VAL A 246 11.02 -15.97 -17.95
N SER A 247 10.96 -17.24 -17.54
CA SER A 247 11.72 -17.73 -16.39
C SER A 247 13.23 -17.66 -16.62
N ILE A 248 13.72 -18.06 -17.80
CA ILE A 248 15.14 -17.94 -18.16
C ILE A 248 15.57 -16.47 -18.14
N ALA A 249 14.79 -15.58 -18.75
CA ALA A 249 15.08 -14.14 -18.77
C ALA A 249 15.10 -13.54 -17.35
N ALA A 250 14.15 -13.93 -16.48
CA ALA A 250 14.10 -13.49 -15.10
C ALA A 250 15.33 -13.95 -14.29
N VAL A 251 15.74 -15.21 -14.44
CA VAL A 251 16.94 -15.76 -13.80
C VAL A 251 18.19 -15.03 -14.31
N ALA A 252 18.32 -14.84 -15.62
CA ALA A 252 19.44 -14.10 -16.21
C ALA A 252 19.51 -12.66 -15.68
N LEU A 253 18.38 -11.99 -15.51
CA LEU A 253 18.31 -10.64 -14.94
C LEU A 253 18.74 -10.61 -13.46
N ILE A 254 18.28 -11.57 -12.65
CA ILE A 254 18.69 -11.66 -11.23
C ILE A 254 20.19 -11.93 -11.11
N VAL A 255 20.73 -12.86 -11.90
CA VAL A 255 22.17 -13.15 -11.93
C VAL A 255 22.96 -11.92 -12.40
N GLY A 256 22.48 -11.24 -13.43
CA GLY A 256 23.07 -9.98 -13.90
C GLY A 256 23.13 -8.93 -12.78
N VAL A 257 22.00 -8.65 -12.12
CA VAL A 257 21.95 -7.71 -10.99
C VAL A 257 22.88 -8.14 -9.86
N TYR A 258 22.92 -9.43 -9.51
CA TYR A 258 23.83 -9.95 -8.49
C TYR A 258 25.31 -9.69 -8.84
N ILE A 259 25.72 -9.91 -10.09
CA ILE A 259 27.11 -9.67 -10.52
C ILE A 259 27.43 -8.18 -10.58
N PHE A 260 26.57 -7.37 -11.21
CA PHE A 260 26.84 -5.94 -11.40
C PHE A 260 26.72 -5.12 -10.11
N SER A 261 25.85 -5.54 -9.19
CA SER A 261 25.63 -4.82 -7.92
C SER A 261 26.85 -4.80 -6.99
N ALA A 262 27.82 -5.69 -7.17
CA ALA A 262 29.06 -5.68 -6.39
C ALA A 262 29.83 -4.36 -6.49
N LYS A 263 29.65 -3.61 -7.60
CA LYS A 263 30.27 -2.29 -7.84
C LYS A 263 29.38 -1.11 -7.49
N TRP A 264 28.12 -1.35 -7.12
CA TRP A 264 27.19 -0.27 -6.76
C TRP A 264 27.44 0.18 -5.32
N ASP A 265 26.94 1.38 -4.97
CA ASP A 265 26.97 1.87 -3.59
C ASP A 265 26.36 0.85 -2.62
N GLU A 266 26.76 0.89 -1.35
CA GLU A 266 26.32 -0.09 -0.34
C GLU A 266 24.80 -0.29 -0.29
N ARG A 267 24.05 0.78 -0.51
CA ARG A 267 22.58 0.79 -0.56
C ARG A 267 22.00 -0.11 -1.67
N PHE A 268 22.73 -0.30 -2.76
CA PHE A 268 22.31 -1.09 -3.92
C PHE A 268 23.16 -2.35 -4.10
N ASN A 269 24.14 -2.60 -3.22
CA ASN A 269 25.04 -3.73 -3.32
C ASN A 269 24.36 -5.05 -2.92
N PHE A 270 23.54 -5.57 -3.82
CA PHE A 270 22.80 -6.82 -3.65
C PHE A 270 23.73 -8.03 -3.48
N ASN A 271 24.91 -8.02 -4.13
CA ASN A 271 25.94 -9.03 -3.94
C ASN A 271 26.36 -9.16 -2.46
N LYS A 272 26.75 -8.04 -1.85
CA LYS A 272 27.14 -7.96 -0.43
C LYS A 272 25.99 -8.40 0.48
N MET A 273 24.77 -7.93 0.21
CA MET A 273 23.59 -8.30 1.00
C MET A 273 23.33 -9.81 0.95
N VAL A 274 23.33 -10.43 -0.23
CA VAL A 274 23.08 -11.87 -0.39
C VAL A 274 24.16 -12.71 0.29
N ASN A 275 25.44 -12.35 0.09
CA ASN A 275 26.57 -13.13 0.64
C ASN A 275 26.65 -13.05 2.18
N ASN A 276 26.15 -11.97 2.78
CA ASN A 276 26.18 -11.77 4.23
C ASN A 276 24.82 -11.97 4.91
N PHE A 277 23.76 -12.30 4.16
CA PHE A 277 22.41 -12.43 4.71
C PHE A 277 22.33 -13.46 5.83
N SER A 278 22.95 -14.63 5.64
CA SER A 278 22.94 -15.70 6.65
C SER A 278 23.63 -15.29 7.95
N LEU A 279 24.72 -14.52 7.84
CA LEU A 279 25.44 -14.00 9.01
C LEU A 279 24.55 -13.01 9.76
N VAL A 280 24.00 -12.00 9.09
CA VAL A 280 23.14 -11.01 9.76
C VAL A 280 21.88 -11.66 10.33
N TRP A 281 21.26 -12.58 9.58
CA TRP A 281 20.05 -13.27 10.00
C TRP A 281 20.28 -14.24 11.17
N SER A 282 21.50 -14.68 11.48
CA SER A 282 21.74 -15.52 12.65
C SER A 282 21.65 -14.74 13.97
N TYR A 283 21.97 -13.45 13.97
CA TYR A 283 21.89 -12.58 15.16
C TYR A 283 20.47 -12.21 15.53
N ALA A 284 20.19 -12.04 16.82
CA ALA A 284 18.89 -11.57 17.29
C ALA A 284 18.59 -10.13 16.81
N PRO A 285 17.30 -9.73 16.69
CA PRO A 285 16.92 -8.41 16.23
C PRO A 285 17.63 -7.24 16.93
N ALA A 286 17.88 -7.35 18.25
CA ALA A 286 18.56 -6.30 19.01
C ALA A 286 20.08 -6.25 18.78
N GLU A 287 20.67 -7.37 18.36
CA GLU A 287 22.11 -7.50 18.06
C GLU A 287 22.45 -7.04 16.64
N MET A 288 21.47 -6.99 15.73
CA MET A 288 21.70 -6.59 14.34
C MET A 288 22.32 -5.20 14.21
N GLY A 289 22.12 -4.31 15.19
CA GLY A 289 22.76 -2.98 15.23
C GLY A 289 24.28 -3.01 15.20
N ARG A 290 24.92 -4.16 15.48
CA ARG A 290 26.37 -4.36 15.31
C ARG A 290 26.85 -4.11 13.88
N PHE A 291 25.99 -4.34 12.89
CA PHE A 291 26.28 -4.14 11.46
C PHE A 291 25.83 -2.77 10.96
N ASP A 292 25.20 -1.94 11.79
CA ASP A 292 24.71 -0.62 11.43
C ASP A 292 25.74 0.45 11.79
N GLU A 293 26.28 1.15 10.79
CA GLU A 293 27.24 2.23 11.02
C GLU A 293 26.69 3.33 11.93
N LEU A 294 25.37 3.57 11.88
CA LEU A 294 24.74 4.64 12.65
C LEU A 294 24.65 4.30 14.14
N CYS A 295 24.72 3.02 14.50
CA CYS A 295 24.73 2.58 15.90
C CYS A 295 26.10 2.69 16.57
N ALA A 296 27.08 3.39 15.99
CA ALA A 296 28.39 3.55 16.63
C ALA A 296 28.31 4.50 17.84
N PRO A 297 29.15 4.31 18.90
CA PRO A 297 29.15 5.16 20.10
C PRO A 297 29.48 6.65 19.87
N SER A 298 29.75 7.05 18.63
CA SER A 298 30.37 8.32 18.22
C SER A 298 29.44 9.26 17.44
N PHE A 299 28.18 8.91 17.16
CA PHE A 299 27.29 9.78 16.38
C PHE A 299 26.34 10.61 17.25
N LEU A 300 26.69 11.90 17.42
CA LEU A 300 25.74 12.95 17.81
C LEU A 300 25.13 13.56 16.55
N TYR A 301 23.80 13.51 16.45
CA TYR A 301 23.05 14.11 15.34
C TYR A 301 22.75 15.59 15.60
N GLN A 302 23.09 16.43 14.63
CA GLN A 302 22.55 17.77 14.45
C GLN A 302 21.70 17.73 13.18
N ASP A 303 20.39 17.93 13.30
CA ASP A 303 19.47 17.90 12.16
C ASP A 303 18.91 19.30 11.91
N ASP A 304 19.19 19.84 10.72
CA ASP A 304 18.53 21.02 10.20
C ASP A 304 17.13 20.59 9.75
N MET A 305 16.14 20.85 10.60
CA MET A 305 14.75 20.52 10.28
C MET A 305 14.30 21.22 9.00
N VAL A 306 13.44 20.50 8.26
CA VAL A 306 12.60 20.94 7.12
C VAL A 306 13.22 20.68 5.75
N HIS A 307 13.26 19.40 5.32
CA HIS A 307 12.75 19.01 4.00
C HIS A 307 12.64 17.49 3.84
N TRP A 308 11.41 16.96 3.94
CA TRP A 308 11.05 15.58 3.62
C TRP A 308 11.23 15.20 2.12
N ARG A 309 11.76 16.11 1.29
CA ARG A 309 11.95 15.93 -0.16
C ARG A 309 13.38 15.62 -0.58
N THR A 310 14.33 15.70 0.34
CA THR A 310 15.73 15.36 0.10
C THR A 310 16.14 14.30 1.12
N GLU A 311 17.06 13.41 0.74
CA GLU A 311 17.77 12.61 1.74
C GLU A 311 18.28 13.55 2.84
N PRO A 312 18.26 13.14 4.12
CA PRO A 312 19.08 13.83 5.10
C PRO A 312 20.48 13.88 4.50
N LYS A 313 20.94 15.08 4.14
CA LYS A 313 22.33 15.27 3.74
C LYS A 313 23.11 15.03 5.01
N PHE A 314 23.62 13.81 5.17
CA PHE A 314 24.62 13.50 6.16
C PHE A 314 25.86 14.29 5.75
N SER A 315 25.97 15.55 6.21
CA SER A 315 27.30 16.10 6.38
C SER A 315 27.92 15.23 7.47
N ALA A 316 28.67 14.21 7.05
CA ALA A 316 29.80 13.80 7.85
C ALA A 316 30.46 15.12 8.26
N LEU A 317 30.48 15.42 9.56
CA LEU A 317 31.53 16.28 10.08
C LEU A 317 32.79 15.55 9.65
N THR A 318 33.32 15.96 8.49
CA THR A 318 34.45 15.33 7.83
C THR A 318 35.54 15.27 8.88
N LYS A 319 36.38 14.24 8.82
CA LYS A 319 37.57 14.12 9.69
C LYS A 319 38.31 15.46 9.82
N THR A 320 38.29 16.30 8.79
CA THR A 320 38.81 17.67 8.75
C THR A 320 38.08 18.69 9.64
N ALA A 321 36.74 18.66 9.74
CA ALA A 321 35.97 19.50 10.67
C ALA A 321 36.14 19.04 12.13
N LEU A 322 36.22 17.72 12.35
CA LEU A 322 36.52 17.11 13.64
C LEU A 322 37.99 17.28 14.06
N GLN A 323 38.94 17.33 13.11
CA GLN A 323 40.37 17.61 13.36
C GLN A 323 40.63 19.10 13.62
N LYS A 324 39.86 20.02 13.02
CA LYS A 324 39.99 21.45 13.32
C LYS A 324 39.51 21.81 14.73
N HIS A 325 38.66 20.98 15.35
CA HIS A 325 38.31 21.09 16.76
C HIS A 325 39.02 20.02 17.59
N TRP A 326 40.27 20.30 17.97
CA TRP A 326 41.13 19.41 18.77
C TRP A 326 40.54 18.93 20.12
N LEU A 327 39.43 19.53 20.56
CA LEU A 327 38.67 19.18 21.77
C LEU A 327 37.71 18.00 21.56
N LEU A 328 37.28 17.71 20.33
CA LEU A 328 36.37 16.58 20.05
C LEU A 328 37.12 15.25 19.91
N THR A 329 38.36 15.24 19.42
CA THR A 329 39.14 14.00 19.27
C THR A 329 39.85 13.57 20.55
N SER A 330 40.10 14.48 21.50
CA SER A 330 40.91 14.19 22.70
C SER A 330 40.10 13.68 23.91
N ARG A 331 38.76 13.80 23.94
CA ARG A 331 37.93 13.31 25.05
C ARG A 331 37.20 11.99 24.82
N TYR A 332 37.18 11.45 23.60
CA TYR A 332 36.49 10.18 23.29
C TYR A 332 37.38 8.93 23.38
N LYS A 333 38.56 9.06 23.98
CA LYS A 333 39.41 7.91 24.37
C LYS A 333 38.89 7.17 25.62
N TYR A 334 37.78 7.63 26.19
CA TYR A 334 37.15 7.08 27.38
C TYR A 334 35.70 6.66 27.10
N SER A 335 35.51 5.67 26.21
CA SER A 335 34.20 5.05 25.96
C SER A 335 33.71 4.21 27.15
N GLU A 336 34.61 3.71 28.01
CA GLU A 336 34.24 2.90 29.19
C GLU A 336 33.45 3.68 30.26
N PRO A 337 33.86 4.88 30.72
CA PRO A 337 33.09 5.65 31.71
C PRO A 337 31.70 6.08 31.22
N LEU A 338 31.54 6.35 29.93
CA LEU A 338 30.22 6.73 29.37
C LEU A 338 29.30 5.51 29.29
N ILE A 339 29.83 4.35 28.89
CA ILE A 339 29.10 3.07 28.89
C ILE A 339 28.75 2.65 30.33
N GLU A 340 29.65 2.84 31.29
CA GLU A 340 29.42 2.53 32.70
C GLU A 340 28.44 3.51 33.37
N HIS A 341 28.45 4.77 32.95
CA HIS A 341 27.43 5.76 33.32
C HIS A 341 26.07 5.40 32.72
N TYR A 342 26.01 5.00 31.44
CA TYR A 342 24.76 4.52 30.81
C TYR A 342 24.22 3.23 31.45
N LYS A 343 25.10 2.27 31.81
CA LYS A 343 24.73 1.06 32.58
C LYS A 343 24.17 1.42 33.96
N LYS A 344 24.77 2.42 34.64
CA LYS A 344 24.23 2.97 35.89
C LYS A 344 22.92 3.75 35.71
N ILE A 345 22.63 4.31 34.54
CA ILE A 345 21.35 5.01 34.29
C ILE A 345 20.22 4.01 34.03
N TYR A 346 20.48 2.95 33.25
CA TYR A 346 19.48 1.92 32.96
C TYR A 346 19.13 1.05 34.17
N ALA A 347 20.07 0.87 35.10
CA ALA A 347 19.81 0.15 36.36
C ALA A 347 18.84 0.90 37.30
N TYR A 348 18.50 2.17 37.04
CA TYR A 348 17.68 3.02 37.92
C TYR A 348 16.41 3.58 37.25
N SER A 349 16.09 3.22 36.00
CA SER A 349 14.93 3.77 35.31
C SER A 349 13.67 2.92 35.52
N GLU A 350 12.95 3.17 36.62
CA GLU A 350 11.50 2.92 36.65
C GLU A 350 10.75 3.97 35.81
N PRO A 351 9.60 3.64 35.18
CA PRO A 351 9.04 4.43 34.08
C PRO A 351 8.31 5.73 34.47
N SER A 352 8.35 6.18 35.72
CA SER A 352 7.31 7.06 36.27
C SER A 352 7.62 8.56 36.38
N THR A 353 8.83 9.05 36.11
CA THR A 353 9.15 10.47 36.41
C THR A 353 9.39 11.35 35.18
N LYS A 354 8.43 12.24 34.91
CA LYS A 354 8.50 13.35 33.93
C LYS A 354 9.72 14.27 34.14
N ASP A 355 10.32 14.27 35.33
CA ASP A 355 11.44 15.15 35.69
C ASP A 355 12.77 14.75 35.03
N TYR A 356 12.99 13.47 34.74
CA TYR A 356 14.27 13.01 34.18
C TYR A 356 14.54 13.61 32.79
N ARG A 357 13.50 13.72 31.93
CA ARG A 357 13.64 14.39 30.62
C ARG A 357 13.95 15.89 30.76
N GLN A 358 13.46 16.56 31.80
CA GLN A 358 13.74 17.99 32.00
C GLN A 358 15.16 18.24 32.49
N ILE A 359 15.64 17.41 33.42
CA ILE A 359 17.01 17.50 33.95
C ILE A 359 18.03 17.25 32.83
N TYR A 360 17.81 16.22 32.00
CA TYR A 360 18.66 15.96 30.85
C TYR A 360 18.59 17.06 29.80
N LYS A 361 17.39 17.56 29.45
CA LYS A 361 17.26 18.70 28.54
C LYS A 361 18.05 19.91 29.05
N LYS A 362 18.04 20.16 30.37
CA LYS A 362 18.75 21.29 31.00
C LYS A 362 20.27 21.09 31.03
N GLN A 363 20.76 19.90 31.37
CA GLN A 363 22.19 19.59 31.34
C GLN A 363 22.76 19.59 29.92
N TYR A 364 22.01 19.06 28.95
CA TYR A 364 22.40 19.07 27.54
C TYR A 364 22.41 20.48 26.93
N LEU A 365 21.40 21.30 27.25
CA LEU A 365 21.36 22.71 26.88
C LEU A 365 22.51 23.51 27.51
N ASN A 366 22.94 23.17 28.72
CA ASN A 366 24.08 23.80 29.38
C ASN A 366 25.40 23.41 28.73
N ILE A 367 25.55 22.15 28.30
CA ILE A 367 26.71 21.71 27.52
C ILE A 367 26.73 22.45 26.17
N PHE A 368 25.60 22.54 25.45
CA PHE A 368 25.52 23.26 24.18
C PHE A 368 25.72 24.78 24.31
N LYS A 369 25.23 25.41 25.39
CA LYS A 369 25.51 26.82 25.71
C LYS A 369 27.00 27.09 25.85
N SER A 370 27.79 26.11 26.29
CA SER A 370 29.24 26.26 26.40
C SER A 370 29.98 26.11 25.07
N PHE A 371 29.30 25.76 23.96
CA PHE A 371 29.95 25.42 22.69
C PHE A 371 30.06 26.55 21.66
N ASP A 372 29.26 27.63 21.70
CA ASP A 372 29.56 28.90 20.99
C ASP A 372 28.48 29.96 21.31
N ASP A 373 28.81 31.01 22.06
CA ASP A 373 27.90 32.13 22.34
C ASP A 373 27.54 32.94 21.06
N ASN A 374 28.32 32.79 19.97
CA ASN A 374 28.03 33.47 18.70
C ASN A 374 26.98 32.76 17.84
N PHE A 375 26.75 31.46 18.04
CA PHE A 375 25.75 30.69 17.28
C PHE A 375 24.31 30.96 17.78
N LEU A 376 24.17 31.26 19.08
CA LEU A 376 22.88 31.45 19.77
C LEU A 376 22.20 32.80 19.49
N ASN A 377 22.90 33.79 18.92
CA ASN A 377 22.34 35.12 18.62
C ASN A 377 21.51 35.18 17.33
N SER A 378 21.34 34.07 16.61
CA SER A 378 20.37 34.02 15.50
C SER A 378 19.00 33.55 16.02
N ASN A 379 17.99 34.42 15.91
CA ASN A 379 16.57 34.14 16.22
C ASN A 379 15.93 33.00 15.37
N LYS A 380 16.73 32.13 14.73
CA LYS A 380 16.29 30.99 13.92
C LYS A 380 16.28 29.66 14.68
N ILE A 381 16.74 29.60 15.95
CA ILE A 381 16.99 28.33 16.66
C ILE A 381 15.75 27.70 17.32
N SER A 382 14.61 28.39 17.40
CA SER A 382 13.38 27.86 18.04
C SER A 382 12.78 26.62 17.36
N ASN A 383 13.28 26.24 16.17
CA ASN A 383 12.81 25.09 15.39
C ASN A 383 13.81 23.92 15.29
N TYR A 384 14.89 23.87 16.08
CA TYR A 384 15.77 22.69 16.07
C TYR A 384 15.37 21.70 17.17
N ARG A 385 14.85 20.54 16.76
CA ARG A 385 14.68 19.38 17.66
C ARG A 385 15.95 18.54 17.57
N ILE A 386 16.87 18.76 18.49
CA ILE A 386 17.99 17.85 18.71
C ILE A 386 17.40 16.50 19.12
N GLY A 387 17.66 15.47 18.32
CA GLY A 387 17.34 14.08 18.64
C GLY A 387 18.60 13.24 18.51
N TYR A 388 18.68 12.15 19.28
CA TYR A 388 19.74 11.16 19.16
C TYR A 388 19.15 9.88 18.56
N LEU A 389 19.98 9.15 17.80
CA LEU A 389 19.70 7.76 17.46
C LEU A 389 20.08 6.93 18.68
N GLU A 390 19.11 6.19 19.23
CA GLU A 390 19.31 5.29 20.35
C GLU A 390 19.23 3.86 19.84
N CYS A 391 20.34 3.14 19.95
CA CYS A 391 20.41 1.73 19.61
C CYS A 391 20.41 0.86 20.87
N SER A 392 20.01 -0.40 20.71
CA SER A 392 20.01 -1.40 21.78
C SER A 392 21.42 -1.65 22.30
N LEU A 393 21.54 -1.95 23.59
CA LEU A 393 22.81 -2.29 24.23
C LEU A 393 23.48 -3.53 23.60
N TYR A 394 22.69 -4.42 22.99
CA TYR A 394 23.18 -5.60 22.27
C TYR A 394 23.79 -5.28 20.90
N SER A 395 23.70 -4.02 20.44
CA SER A 395 24.33 -3.56 19.19
C SER A 395 25.86 -3.45 19.29
N PHE A 396 26.44 -3.79 20.44
CA PHE A 396 27.88 -3.62 20.72
C PHE A 396 28.54 -4.93 21.15
N PRO A 397 29.82 -5.15 20.78
CA PRO A 397 30.67 -4.29 19.94
C PRO A 397 30.26 -4.35 18.46
N GLN A 398 30.48 -3.26 17.71
CA GLN A 398 30.25 -3.26 16.27
C GLN A 398 31.12 -4.30 15.55
N ASP A 399 30.64 -4.77 14.41
CA ASP A 399 31.41 -5.68 13.56
C ASP A 399 32.41 -4.89 12.68
N GLU A 400 33.69 -5.19 12.80
CA GLU A 400 34.74 -4.47 12.06
C GLU A 400 34.81 -4.91 10.59
N ASN A 401 34.37 -6.12 10.28
CA ASN A 401 34.54 -6.74 8.97
C ASN A 401 33.30 -6.58 8.07
N MET A 402 32.15 -6.28 8.66
CA MET A 402 30.88 -6.26 7.96
C MET A 402 30.04 -5.05 8.35
N ARG A 403 29.54 -4.35 7.32
CA ARG A 403 28.62 -3.22 7.45
C ARG A 403 27.41 -3.39 6.54
N TRP A 404 26.24 -3.02 7.03
CA TRP A 404 24.97 -3.13 6.33
C TRP A 404 24.25 -1.77 6.34
N GLU A 405 23.63 -1.42 5.20
CA GLU A 405 22.89 -0.17 5.07
C GLU A 405 21.72 -0.07 6.07
N HIS A 406 21.70 1.01 6.85
CA HIS A 406 20.78 1.25 7.96
C HIS A 406 19.31 0.92 7.67
N SER A 407 18.72 1.45 6.57
CA SER A 407 17.29 1.30 6.32
C SER A 407 16.89 -0.15 6.05
N SER A 408 17.70 -0.88 5.28
CA SER A 408 17.48 -2.29 4.97
C SER A 408 17.73 -3.19 6.18
N LEU A 409 18.78 -2.94 6.96
CA LEU A 409 19.06 -3.68 8.20
C LEU A 409 17.95 -3.51 9.23
N ASN A 410 17.47 -2.29 9.45
CA ASN A 410 16.35 -2.04 10.35
C ASN A 410 15.06 -2.72 9.89
N ARG A 411 14.75 -2.71 8.59
CA ARG A 411 13.59 -3.46 8.07
C ARG A 411 13.73 -4.96 8.31
N LEU A 412 14.95 -5.49 8.18
CA LEU A 412 15.25 -6.88 8.46
C LEU A 412 15.10 -7.21 9.95
N GLY A 413 15.65 -6.38 10.84
CA GLY A 413 15.52 -6.51 12.30
C GLY A 413 14.07 -6.43 12.76
N MET A 414 13.31 -5.44 12.29
CA MET A 414 11.87 -5.31 12.56
C MET A 414 11.10 -6.52 12.04
N SER A 415 11.38 -6.99 10.81
CA SER A 415 10.72 -8.16 10.24
C SER A 415 11.02 -9.43 11.05
N LYS A 416 12.27 -9.61 11.49
CA LYS A 416 12.66 -10.73 12.35
C LYS A 416 11.99 -10.64 13.72
N SER A 417 11.98 -9.47 14.35
CA SER A 417 11.26 -9.22 15.61
C SER A 417 9.77 -9.58 15.49
N THR A 418 9.12 -9.16 14.40
CA THR A 418 7.72 -9.51 14.12
C THR A 418 7.53 -11.02 13.95
N LEU A 419 8.41 -11.66 13.18
CA LEU A 419 8.33 -13.10 12.93
C LEU A 419 8.48 -13.88 14.24
N LEU A 420 9.41 -13.49 15.10
CA LEU A 420 9.59 -14.10 16.42
C LEU A 420 8.35 -13.90 17.30
N ALA A 421 7.72 -12.72 17.27
CA ALA A 421 6.48 -12.47 17.99
C ALA A 421 5.31 -13.34 17.45
N ILE A 422 5.23 -13.54 16.14
CA ILE A 422 4.24 -14.44 15.52
C ILE A 422 4.53 -15.89 15.89
N LEU A 423 5.80 -16.32 15.89
CA LEU A 423 6.19 -17.70 16.20
C LEU A 423 5.95 -18.05 17.67
N ASP A 424 6.10 -17.08 18.58
CA ASP A 424 5.81 -17.25 20.01
C ASP A 424 4.32 -17.55 20.25
N ASN A 425 3.42 -16.83 19.57
CA ASN A 425 2.00 -17.15 19.61
C ASN A 425 1.28 -16.80 18.28
N PRO A 426 1.17 -17.75 17.34
CA PRO A 426 0.66 -17.48 16.00
C PRO A 426 -0.85 -17.18 15.95
N LEU A 427 -1.58 -17.55 17.00
CA LEU A 427 -3.03 -17.34 17.09
C LEU A 427 -3.37 -16.03 17.79
N ARG A 428 -2.45 -15.41 18.52
CA ARG A 428 -2.66 -14.16 19.25
C ARG A 428 -2.60 -12.97 18.28
N PRO A 429 -3.69 -12.21 18.11
CA PRO A 429 -3.65 -10.96 17.38
C PRO A 429 -3.10 -9.82 18.25
N ASN A 430 -2.32 -8.89 17.69
CA ASN A 430 -1.60 -7.86 18.45
C ASN A 430 -1.99 -6.42 18.05
N GLY A 431 -3.29 -6.13 17.99
CA GLY A 431 -3.83 -4.80 17.72
C GLY A 431 -3.73 -4.33 16.26
N LEU A 432 -4.88 -4.24 15.58
CA LEU A 432 -5.02 -3.73 14.21
C LEU A 432 -4.72 -2.23 14.08
N GLY A 433 -3.73 -1.88 13.25
CA GLY A 433 -3.44 -0.50 12.90
C GLY A 433 -1.97 -0.19 12.66
N PHE A 434 -1.66 0.31 11.45
CA PHE A 434 -0.31 0.67 11.00
C PHE A 434 0.50 1.52 11.99
N LEU A 435 -0.10 2.53 12.64
CA LEU A 435 0.62 3.41 13.59
C LEU A 435 0.75 2.81 14.99
N GLY A 436 -0.11 1.86 15.34
CA GLY A 436 -0.08 1.16 16.63
C GLY A 436 0.97 0.05 16.67
N TYR A 437 1.45 -0.39 15.51
CA TYR A 437 2.38 -1.52 15.35
C TYR A 437 3.57 -1.47 16.33
N THR A 438 4.26 -0.32 16.43
CA THR A 438 5.44 -0.17 17.30
C THR A 438 5.11 -0.29 18.79
N TYR A 439 3.95 0.19 19.21
CA TYR A 439 3.50 0.02 20.59
C TYR A 439 3.16 -1.44 20.88
N ASN A 440 2.55 -2.12 19.91
CA ASN A 440 2.15 -3.51 20.07
C ASN A 440 3.34 -4.47 20.05
N ILE A 441 4.38 -4.23 19.24
CA ILE A 441 5.60 -5.03 19.30
C ILE A 441 6.34 -4.80 20.62
N GLN A 442 6.34 -3.58 21.16
CA GLN A 442 6.89 -3.27 22.49
C GLN A 442 6.12 -3.95 23.63
N ASN A 443 4.83 -4.22 23.45
CA ASN A 443 4.02 -4.98 24.39
C ASN A 443 4.37 -6.49 24.41
N VAL A 444 4.92 -7.01 23.31
CA VAL A 444 5.38 -8.40 23.22
C VAL A 444 6.83 -8.53 23.67
N PHE A 445 7.70 -7.66 23.15
CA PHE A 445 9.10 -7.58 23.53
C PHE A 445 9.39 -6.20 24.07
N SER A 446 9.73 -6.09 25.36
CA SER A 446 10.14 -4.83 25.96
C SER A 446 11.37 -4.24 25.23
N ARG A 447 11.62 -2.94 25.35
CA ARG A 447 12.71 -2.24 24.61
C ARG A 447 14.10 -2.81 24.87
N ASP A 448 14.31 -3.40 26.04
CA ASP A 448 15.54 -4.05 26.51
C ASP A 448 15.60 -5.55 26.18
N HIS A 449 14.56 -6.10 25.53
CA HIS A 449 14.49 -7.50 25.16
C HIS A 449 15.34 -7.80 23.91
N ILE A 450 16.03 -8.94 23.90
CA ILE A 450 16.93 -9.36 22.81
C ILE A 450 16.21 -9.51 21.45
N ASN A 451 14.91 -9.79 21.47
CA ASN A 451 14.07 -9.90 20.28
C ASN A 451 13.39 -8.58 19.87
N HIS A 452 13.54 -7.50 20.63
CA HIS A 452 13.12 -6.18 20.16
C HIS A 452 14.09 -5.67 19.09
N ASN A 453 13.61 -4.87 18.15
CA ASN A 453 14.47 -4.29 17.13
C ASN A 453 15.57 -3.41 17.76
N TYR A 454 16.76 -3.41 17.15
CA TYR A 454 17.91 -2.69 17.69
C TYR A 454 17.75 -1.17 17.71
N ILE A 455 16.90 -0.57 16.87
CA ILE A 455 16.63 0.87 16.91
C ILE A 455 15.52 1.17 17.91
N LEU A 456 15.86 1.90 18.96
CA LEU A 456 14.96 2.23 20.07
C LEU A 456 14.35 3.65 19.92
N SER A 457 15.12 4.60 19.38
CA SER A 457 14.63 5.94 19.06
C SER A 457 15.51 6.63 18.02
N PHE A 458 14.97 7.62 17.29
CA PHE A 458 15.73 8.48 16.38
C PHE A 458 15.11 9.89 16.32
N PRO A 459 15.78 10.91 15.75
CA PRO A 459 15.29 12.29 15.75
C PRO A 459 13.85 12.42 15.24
N GLY A 460 12.99 13.04 16.07
CA GLY A 460 11.57 13.18 15.77
C GLY A 460 10.69 11.95 16.09
N ARG A 461 11.27 10.78 16.44
CA ARG A 461 10.53 9.55 16.80
C ARG A 461 11.14 8.81 18.00
N HIS A 462 10.53 9.02 19.16
CA HIS A 462 10.97 8.46 20.45
C HIS A 462 10.79 6.92 20.61
N LEU A 463 10.12 6.27 19.65
CA LEU A 463 9.86 4.82 19.65
C LEU A 463 10.52 4.11 18.46
N GLY A 464 11.41 4.79 17.75
CA GLY A 464 12.04 4.26 16.56
C GLY A 464 11.09 4.20 15.36
N TYR A 465 11.23 3.16 14.53
CA TYR A 465 10.46 3.00 13.31
C TYR A 465 9.03 2.55 13.59
N SER A 466 8.08 3.12 12.83
CA SER A 466 6.65 2.93 13.07
C SER A 466 6.08 1.60 12.53
N HIS A 467 6.83 0.90 11.68
CA HIS A 467 6.36 -0.26 10.94
C HIS A 467 7.52 -1.05 10.32
N THR A 468 7.31 -2.33 10.02
CA THR A 468 8.31 -3.24 9.41
C THR A 468 8.56 -2.99 7.92
N HIS A 469 7.72 -2.16 7.30
CA HIS A 469 7.58 -2.05 5.84
C HIS A 469 7.32 -3.39 5.13
N ASN A 470 6.75 -4.38 5.82
CA ASN A 470 6.18 -5.58 5.24
C ASN A 470 4.75 -5.72 5.77
N GLN A 471 3.79 -5.20 5.01
CA GLN A 471 2.40 -5.09 5.45
C GLN A 471 1.69 -6.46 5.49
N ILE A 472 2.15 -7.45 4.72
CA ILE A 472 1.65 -8.83 4.87
C ILE A 472 2.06 -9.40 6.22
N LEU A 473 3.34 -9.24 6.60
CA LEU A 473 3.84 -9.67 7.89
C LEU A 473 3.17 -8.92 9.05
N SER A 474 2.93 -7.61 8.90
CA SER A 474 2.17 -6.84 9.89
C SER A 474 0.73 -7.34 9.99
N PHE A 475 0.04 -7.68 8.90
CA PHE A 475 -1.31 -8.24 9.00
C PHE A 475 -1.34 -9.57 9.76
N ILE A 476 -0.34 -10.45 9.58
CA ILE A 476 -0.25 -11.70 10.35
C ILE A 476 -0.06 -11.39 11.84
N PHE A 477 0.81 -10.43 12.17
CA PHE A 477 1.03 -10.01 13.56
C PHE A 477 -0.19 -9.35 14.21
N GLU A 478 -0.84 -8.44 13.49
CA GLU A 478 -1.96 -7.63 13.96
C GLU A 478 -3.25 -8.45 14.12
N LEU A 479 -3.50 -9.39 13.20
CA LEU A 479 -4.75 -10.18 13.15
C LEU A 479 -4.59 -11.64 13.59
N GLY A 480 -3.37 -12.11 13.83
CA GLY A 480 -3.05 -13.53 14.00
C GLY A 480 -3.24 -14.33 12.69
N ILE A 481 -2.83 -15.60 12.69
CA ILE A 481 -2.97 -16.47 11.51
C ILE A 481 -4.44 -16.62 11.10
N ILE A 482 -5.38 -16.74 12.04
CA ILE A 482 -6.81 -16.90 11.73
C ILE A 482 -7.36 -15.66 11.01
N GLY A 483 -7.09 -14.46 11.54
CA GLY A 483 -7.56 -13.23 10.92
C GLY A 483 -6.89 -12.96 9.57
N PHE A 484 -5.60 -13.30 9.43
CA PHE A 484 -4.91 -13.23 8.15
C PHE A 484 -5.47 -14.22 7.11
N LEU A 485 -5.75 -15.47 7.48
CA LEU A 485 -6.43 -16.41 6.59
C LEU A 485 -7.83 -15.92 6.21
N GLY A 486 -8.56 -15.30 7.15
CA GLY A 486 -9.80 -14.58 6.87
C GLY A 486 -9.64 -13.51 5.81
N LEU A 487 -8.57 -12.70 5.89
CA LEU A 487 -8.23 -11.66 4.91
C LEU A 487 -7.92 -12.27 3.53
N VAL A 488 -7.12 -13.33 3.47
CA VAL A 488 -6.80 -14.05 2.22
C VAL A 488 -8.07 -14.62 1.58
N LEU A 489 -8.94 -15.26 2.38
CA LEU A 489 -10.21 -15.83 1.90
C LEU A 489 -11.21 -14.75 1.47
N PHE A 490 -11.24 -13.62 2.16
CA PHE A 490 -12.02 -12.45 1.77
C PHE A 490 -11.60 -11.95 0.39
N VAL A 491 -10.31 -11.68 0.17
CA VAL A 491 -9.78 -11.23 -1.13
C VAL A 491 -10.02 -12.30 -2.20
N TYR A 492 -9.74 -13.57 -1.90
CA TYR A 492 -9.99 -14.68 -2.81
C TYR A 492 -11.46 -14.76 -3.23
N SER A 493 -12.41 -14.60 -2.30
CA SER A 493 -13.84 -14.72 -2.58
C SER A 493 -14.38 -13.64 -3.54
N ILE A 494 -13.75 -12.46 -3.58
CA ILE A 494 -14.07 -11.40 -4.54
C ILE A 494 -13.76 -11.87 -5.96
N PHE A 495 -12.61 -12.53 -6.16
CA PHE A 495 -12.08 -12.90 -7.47
C PHE A 495 -12.30 -14.37 -7.87
N ALA A 496 -12.83 -15.20 -6.97
CA ALA A 496 -13.18 -16.59 -7.23
C ALA A 496 -14.30 -16.66 -8.28
N ALA A 497 -14.08 -17.48 -9.32
CA ALA A 497 -15.11 -17.75 -10.32
C ALA A 497 -16.21 -18.65 -9.72
N PRO A 498 -17.49 -18.44 -10.07
CA PRO A 498 -18.56 -19.35 -9.68
C PRO A 498 -18.27 -20.77 -10.19
N LYS A 499 -18.56 -21.81 -9.39
CA LYS A 499 -18.38 -23.22 -9.81
C LYS A 499 -19.11 -23.54 -11.12
N ASN A 500 -20.27 -22.92 -11.34
CA ASN A 500 -21.12 -23.13 -12.52
C ASN A 500 -20.69 -22.31 -13.75
N ALA A 501 -19.82 -21.31 -13.58
CA ALA A 501 -19.39 -20.45 -14.69
C ALA A 501 -18.63 -21.21 -15.78
N ARG A 502 -17.94 -22.31 -15.42
CA ARG A 502 -17.25 -23.17 -16.38
C ARG A 502 -18.20 -23.90 -17.32
N ASN A 503 -19.43 -24.18 -16.89
CA ASN A 503 -20.43 -24.89 -17.71
C ASN A 503 -21.15 -23.91 -18.63
N VAL A 504 -21.56 -22.75 -18.10
CA VAL A 504 -22.20 -21.67 -18.88
C VAL A 504 -21.29 -21.14 -19.99
N LEU A 505 -19.98 -20.99 -19.73
CA LEU A 505 -18.99 -20.57 -20.75
C LEU A 505 -18.81 -21.63 -21.85
N LYS A 506 -18.96 -22.92 -21.54
CA LYS A 506 -18.89 -23.99 -22.54
C LYS A 506 -20.14 -24.00 -23.42
N GLU A 507 -21.31 -23.77 -22.83
CA GLU A 507 -22.59 -23.69 -23.53
C GLU A 507 -22.68 -22.47 -24.45
N THR A 508 -22.34 -21.27 -23.97
CA THR A 508 -22.34 -20.05 -24.81
C THR A 508 -21.33 -20.10 -25.96
N HIS A 509 -20.18 -20.75 -25.78
CA HIS A 509 -19.24 -20.98 -26.88
C HIS A 509 -19.76 -22.01 -27.89
N ALA A 510 -20.54 -23.01 -27.46
CA ALA A 510 -21.19 -23.96 -28.36
C ALA A 510 -22.32 -23.28 -29.15
N GLU A 511 -23.16 -22.49 -28.48
CA GLU A 511 -24.23 -21.71 -29.12
C GLU A 511 -23.69 -20.67 -30.10
N SER A 512 -22.61 -19.95 -29.76
CA SER A 512 -21.97 -19.00 -30.68
C SER A 512 -21.36 -19.67 -31.93
N LYS A 513 -20.92 -20.92 -31.83
CA LYS A 513 -20.44 -21.69 -32.99
C LYS A 513 -21.61 -22.16 -33.86
N ASN A 514 -22.71 -22.56 -33.24
CA ASN A 514 -23.91 -23.02 -33.94
C ASN A 514 -24.69 -21.86 -34.59
N ALA A 515 -24.79 -20.70 -33.95
CA ALA A 515 -25.45 -19.50 -34.50
C ALA A 515 -24.72 -18.92 -35.71
N LYS A 516 -23.42 -19.19 -35.86
CA LYS A 516 -22.65 -18.87 -37.07
C LYS A 516 -22.97 -19.80 -38.24
N PHE A 517 -23.62 -20.93 -37.99
CA PHE A 517 -23.98 -21.93 -38.99
C PHE A 517 -25.42 -21.74 -39.53
N THR A 518 -26.29 -21.06 -38.77
CA THR A 518 -27.70 -20.82 -39.13
C THR A 518 -28.01 -19.44 -39.74
N GLN A 519 -27.01 -18.58 -39.95
CA GLN A 519 -27.22 -17.22 -40.51
C GLN A 519 -27.26 -17.17 -42.06
N THR A 520 -27.56 -18.29 -42.72
CA THR A 520 -27.69 -18.37 -44.19
C THR A 520 -29.15 -18.36 -44.67
N GLU A 521 -30.12 -18.00 -43.84
CA GLU A 521 -31.50 -17.79 -44.27
C GLU A 521 -31.94 -16.33 -44.08
N SER A 522 -32.33 -15.73 -45.20
CA SER A 522 -32.67 -14.33 -45.40
C SER A 522 -33.95 -13.95 -44.66
N ILE A 523 -33.79 -13.39 -43.47
CA ILE A 523 -34.88 -12.69 -42.79
C ILE A 523 -34.75 -11.18 -43.10
N LYS A 524 -35.65 -10.66 -43.94
CA LYS A 524 -35.89 -9.22 -44.11
C LYS A 524 -36.54 -8.70 -42.81
N ILE A 525 -35.81 -7.91 -42.02
CA ILE A 525 -36.37 -7.16 -40.88
C ILE A 525 -35.96 -5.69 -41.01
N ASP A 526 -36.96 -4.81 -41.09
CA ASP A 526 -36.87 -3.35 -41.20
C ASP A 526 -36.40 -2.63 -39.92
N SER A 527 -35.42 -3.17 -39.20
CA SER A 527 -34.81 -2.47 -38.05
C SER A 527 -33.37 -2.91 -37.76
N VAL A 528 -32.62 -3.24 -38.82
CA VAL A 528 -31.20 -3.67 -38.77
C VAL A 528 -30.34 -2.75 -37.90
N ASP A 529 -30.58 -1.44 -37.91
CA ASP A 529 -29.82 -0.47 -37.12
C ASP A 529 -30.08 -0.56 -35.60
N SER A 530 -31.30 -0.90 -35.18
CA SER A 530 -31.65 -1.03 -33.76
C SER A 530 -31.07 -2.33 -33.15
N VAL A 531 -31.04 -3.40 -33.94
CA VAL A 531 -30.50 -4.71 -33.55
C VAL A 531 -28.97 -4.67 -33.56
N ALA A 532 -28.36 -4.08 -34.59
CA ALA A 532 -26.91 -3.93 -34.70
C ALA A 532 -26.32 -3.02 -33.60
N SER A 533 -26.99 -1.91 -33.27
CA SER A 533 -26.56 -1.03 -32.17
C SER A 533 -26.67 -1.69 -30.80
N THR A 534 -27.71 -2.51 -30.57
CA THR A 534 -27.88 -3.29 -29.34
C THR A 534 -26.80 -4.37 -29.19
N PHE A 535 -26.51 -5.10 -30.27
CA PHE A 535 -25.47 -6.14 -30.28
C PHE A 535 -24.05 -5.56 -30.10
N CYS A 536 -23.75 -4.42 -30.74
CA CYS A 536 -22.48 -3.71 -30.61
C CYS A 536 -22.25 -3.21 -29.16
N ASN A 537 -23.30 -2.68 -28.53
CA ASN A 537 -23.24 -2.22 -27.13
C ASN A 537 -23.02 -3.38 -26.16
N GLN A 538 -23.68 -4.52 -26.37
CA GLN A 538 -23.52 -5.70 -25.51
C GLN A 538 -22.10 -6.27 -25.61
N LYS A 539 -21.55 -6.44 -26.81
CA LYS A 539 -20.16 -6.90 -27.00
C LYS A 539 -19.15 -5.97 -26.34
N THR A 540 -19.32 -4.66 -26.50
CA THR A 540 -18.44 -3.65 -25.89
C THR A 540 -18.54 -3.67 -24.36
N LYS A 541 -19.75 -3.83 -23.81
CA LYS A 541 -19.98 -3.98 -22.37
C LYS A 541 -19.24 -5.18 -21.78
N TYR A 542 -19.38 -6.35 -22.40
CA TYR A 542 -18.65 -7.56 -21.98
C TYR A 542 -17.13 -7.38 -22.04
N GLN A 543 -16.62 -6.77 -23.11
CA GLN A 543 -15.19 -6.49 -23.26
C GLN A 543 -14.67 -5.58 -22.13
N LEU A 544 -15.34 -4.46 -21.85
CA LEU A 544 -14.93 -3.54 -20.79
C LEU A 544 -15.00 -4.16 -19.39
N ALA A 545 -16.10 -4.85 -19.06
CA ALA A 545 -16.23 -5.55 -17.78
C ALA A 545 -15.10 -6.59 -17.61
N HIS A 546 -14.75 -7.28 -18.69
CA HIS A 546 -13.68 -8.27 -18.70
C HIS A 546 -12.28 -7.65 -18.53
N ILE A 547 -12.00 -6.53 -19.20
CA ILE A 547 -10.75 -5.77 -19.02
C ILE A 547 -10.62 -5.29 -17.58
N ILE A 548 -11.65 -4.65 -17.02
CA ILE A 548 -11.64 -4.14 -15.65
C ILE A 548 -11.45 -5.29 -14.66
N TYR A 549 -12.21 -6.38 -14.80
CA TYR A 549 -12.10 -7.52 -13.89
C TYR A 549 -10.73 -8.20 -13.96
N ARG A 550 -10.16 -8.38 -15.16
CA ARG A 550 -8.80 -8.91 -15.33
C ARG A 550 -7.74 -7.96 -14.79
N GLY A 551 -7.87 -6.66 -15.05
CA GLY A 551 -6.98 -5.63 -14.53
C GLY A 551 -6.98 -5.60 -13.01
N LEU A 552 -8.16 -5.71 -12.36
CA LEU A 552 -8.27 -5.80 -10.91
C LEU A 552 -7.67 -7.08 -10.34
N LYS A 553 -7.75 -8.21 -11.06
CA LYS A 553 -7.06 -9.46 -10.70
C LYS A 553 -5.54 -9.32 -10.77
N ILE A 554 -5.01 -8.71 -11.83
CA ILE A 554 -3.57 -8.44 -11.93
C ILE A 554 -3.15 -7.48 -10.81
N PHE A 555 -3.93 -6.43 -10.59
CA PHE A 555 -3.69 -5.42 -9.56
C PHE A 555 -3.61 -6.03 -8.17
N ILE A 556 -4.51 -6.92 -7.76
CA ILE A 556 -4.48 -7.46 -6.38
C ILE A 556 -3.27 -8.35 -6.11
N ILE A 557 -2.79 -9.08 -7.13
CA ILE A 557 -1.55 -9.88 -7.00
C ILE A 557 -0.34 -8.93 -6.97
N THR A 558 -0.34 -7.92 -7.84
CA THR A 558 0.70 -6.89 -7.91
C THR A 558 0.80 -6.11 -6.61
N LEU A 559 -0.34 -5.69 -6.06
CA LEU A 559 -0.46 -5.04 -4.76
C LEU A 559 0.08 -5.97 -3.66
N SER A 560 -0.32 -7.24 -3.63
CA SER A 560 0.21 -8.21 -2.66
C SER A 560 1.74 -8.28 -2.67
N VAL A 561 2.37 -8.25 -3.85
CA VAL A 561 3.83 -8.17 -3.96
C VAL A 561 4.36 -6.84 -3.45
N GLY A 562 3.74 -5.71 -3.81
CA GLY A 562 4.08 -4.40 -3.26
C GLY A 562 4.02 -4.35 -1.72
N LEU A 563 3.03 -5.03 -1.13
CA LEU A 563 2.81 -5.12 0.32
C LEU A 563 3.87 -5.96 1.06
N LEU A 564 4.63 -6.81 0.37
CA LEU A 564 5.76 -7.53 0.96
C LEU A 564 6.96 -6.59 1.23
N PHE A 565 7.08 -5.51 0.45
CA PHE A 565 8.23 -4.62 0.47
C PHE A 565 7.92 -3.22 1.01
N ASP A 566 6.65 -2.85 1.11
CA ASP A 566 6.23 -1.57 1.68
C ASP A 566 4.82 -1.57 2.27
N CYS A 567 4.49 -0.48 2.96
CA CYS A 567 3.16 -0.22 3.51
C CYS A 567 2.36 0.71 2.58
N MET A 568 1.64 0.11 1.63
CA MET A 568 0.92 0.86 0.59
C MET A 568 -0.56 1.07 0.91
N LEU A 569 -1.16 0.20 1.73
CA LEU A 569 -2.56 0.31 2.14
C LEU A 569 -2.65 1.11 3.44
N TRP A 570 -2.91 2.40 3.31
CA TRP A 570 -3.14 3.27 4.45
C TRP A 570 -4.09 4.41 4.09
N ARG A 571 -5.02 4.67 4.99
CA ARG A 571 -6.03 5.71 4.88
C ARG A 571 -6.87 5.61 3.60
N TRP A 572 -6.66 6.52 2.64
CA TRP A 572 -7.50 6.67 1.45
C TRP A 572 -7.27 5.54 0.45
N SER A 573 -6.05 4.96 0.37
CA SER A 573 -5.76 3.88 -0.58
C SER A 573 -6.47 2.58 -0.21
N GLN A 574 -6.72 2.37 1.09
CA GLN A 574 -7.56 1.28 1.59
C GLN A 574 -9.02 1.47 1.12
N THR A 575 -9.63 2.62 1.41
CA THR A 575 -10.99 2.95 0.94
C THR A 575 -11.11 2.82 -0.58
N PHE A 576 -10.12 3.32 -1.33
CA PHE A 576 -10.02 3.20 -2.78
C PHE A 576 -10.00 1.74 -3.24
N THR A 577 -9.20 0.88 -2.59
CA THR A 577 -9.12 -0.56 -2.90
C THR A 577 -10.46 -1.27 -2.64
N PHE A 578 -11.16 -0.91 -1.56
CA PHE A 578 -12.47 -1.47 -1.25
C PHE A 578 -13.54 -1.04 -2.27
N LEU A 579 -13.53 0.22 -2.74
CA LEU A 579 -14.38 0.63 -3.85
C LEU A 579 -14.11 -0.19 -5.12
N MET A 580 -12.83 -0.45 -5.43
CA MET A 580 -12.45 -1.31 -6.55
C MET A 580 -12.90 -2.76 -6.38
N PHE A 581 -12.96 -3.29 -5.15
CA PHE A 581 -13.55 -4.60 -4.89
C PHE A 581 -15.05 -4.66 -5.19
N GLY A 582 -15.81 -3.61 -4.86
CA GLY A 582 -17.22 -3.51 -5.25
C GLY A 582 -17.40 -3.48 -6.77
N VAL A 583 -16.56 -2.72 -7.48
CA VAL A 583 -16.52 -2.72 -8.96
C VAL A 583 -16.15 -4.10 -9.52
N ALA A 584 -15.17 -4.79 -8.92
CA ALA A 584 -14.77 -6.14 -9.32
C ALA A 584 -15.92 -7.14 -9.18
N LEU A 585 -16.68 -7.08 -8.09
CA LEU A 585 -17.86 -7.93 -7.86
C LEU A 585 -18.94 -7.67 -8.92
N ALA A 586 -19.23 -6.40 -9.22
CA ALA A 586 -20.22 -6.07 -10.24
C ALA A 586 -19.80 -6.54 -11.63
N CYS A 587 -18.53 -6.35 -12.01
CA CYS A 587 -17.99 -6.85 -13.27
C CYS A 587 -18.02 -8.39 -13.31
N LYS A 588 -17.67 -9.06 -12.21
CA LYS A 588 -17.72 -10.53 -12.10
C LYS A 588 -19.13 -11.05 -12.34
N ASP A 589 -20.13 -10.49 -11.67
CA ASP A 589 -21.51 -10.95 -11.78
C ASP A 589 -22.07 -10.68 -13.18
N TYR A 590 -21.65 -9.59 -13.82
CA TYR A 590 -21.99 -9.34 -15.22
C TYR A 590 -21.35 -10.36 -16.17
N LEU A 591 -20.09 -10.75 -15.95
CA LEU A 591 -19.37 -11.71 -16.80
C LEU A 591 -19.88 -13.15 -16.63
N PHE A 592 -20.25 -13.54 -15.42
CA PHE A 592 -20.56 -14.93 -15.09
C PHE A 592 -22.04 -15.19 -14.80
N GLY A 593 -22.88 -14.16 -14.90
CA GLY A 593 -24.34 -14.30 -14.97
C GLY A 593 -24.97 -14.94 -13.74
N LEU A 594 -25.12 -14.18 -12.66
CA LEU A 594 -26.18 -14.44 -11.66
C LEU A 594 -27.50 -13.73 -12.02
N THR A 595 -27.54 -12.97 -13.13
CA THR A 595 -28.70 -12.19 -13.60
C THR A 595 -29.53 -12.89 -14.68
N LYS A 596 -29.43 -14.21 -14.81
CA LYS A 596 -30.39 -15.01 -15.60
C LYS A 596 -31.00 -16.11 -14.73
N LEU A 597 -31.97 -15.74 -13.90
CA LEU A 597 -33.00 -16.64 -13.37
C LEU A 597 -34.19 -15.79 -12.93
N LYS A 598 -34.89 -15.25 -13.92
CA LYS A 598 -36.32 -14.91 -13.96
C LYS A 598 -36.57 -14.20 -15.30
N ILE A 599 -36.74 -15.02 -16.34
CA ILE A 599 -37.72 -14.73 -17.38
C ILE A 599 -39.00 -15.41 -16.89
#